data_AF-A0AAV9HTP4-F1
#
_entry.id   AF-A0AAV9HTP4-F1
#
_cell.length_a   1.000
_cell.length_b   1.000
_cell.length_c   1.000
_cell.angle_alpha   90.00
_cell.angle_beta   90.00
_cell.angle_gamma   90.00
#
_symmetry.space_group_name_H-M   'P 1'
#
loop_
_entity.id
_entity.type
_entity.pdbx_description
1 polymer ?
#
loop_
_entity_poly.entity_id
_entity_poly.type
_entity_poly.pdbx_seq_one_letter_code
_entity_poly.pdbx_strand_id
1 'polypeptide(L)'
;MLAQTFIASLVLGLASAIPLSEFSSPVVDIDAHKLIARSGCAAAGVVNGQCGRYYRATGCNGNDQIGAIDPGQCTGTCYNSNESIKSLKAVGDGTYGTNCVLYSGFNCQDPSQVGQTGNIITGGGKCYSNGNGGNSFRCWRKC
;
A
#
# COMPACT_ATOMS: atom_id res chain seq x y z
N MET A 1 -40.10 61.87 -11.72
CA MET A 1 -38.75 61.33 -12.06
C MET A 1 -38.77 59.84 -11.76
N LEU A 2 -38.81 59.02 -12.80
CA LEU A 2 -38.71 57.56 -12.73
C LEU A 2 -37.24 57.16 -12.96
N ALA A 3 -36.67 56.33 -12.08
CA ALA A 3 -35.39 55.64 -12.29
C ALA A 3 -35.60 54.16 -11.92
N GLN A 4 -35.67 53.26 -12.90
CA GLN A 4 -34.57 52.41 -13.41
C GLN A 4 -34.03 51.43 -12.34
N THR A 5 -34.55 50.20 -12.35
CA THR A 5 -33.90 48.94 -12.79
C THR A 5 -32.76 48.42 -11.90
N PHE A 6 -32.83 47.17 -11.44
CA PHE A 6 -31.87 46.10 -11.79
C PHE A 6 -32.32 44.76 -11.19
N ILE A 7 -32.52 43.77 -12.05
CA ILE A 7 -32.75 42.35 -11.71
C ILE A 7 -31.38 41.72 -11.49
N ALA A 8 -31.18 41.03 -10.36
CA ALA A 8 -30.03 40.15 -10.17
C ALA A 8 -30.51 38.78 -9.69
N SER A 9 -30.68 37.86 -10.65
CA SER A 9 -30.95 36.45 -10.40
C SER A 9 -29.66 35.78 -9.93
N LEU A 10 -29.58 35.43 -8.65
CA LEU A 10 -28.48 34.66 -8.08
C LEU A 10 -28.74 33.16 -8.29
N VAL A 11 -28.16 32.58 -9.34
CA VAL A 11 -28.15 31.13 -9.55
C VAL A 11 -27.03 30.54 -8.70
N LEU A 12 -27.36 29.96 -7.54
CA LEU A 12 -26.42 29.11 -6.81
C LEU A 12 -26.27 27.78 -7.54
N GLY A 13 -25.21 27.65 -8.33
CA GLY A 13 -24.73 26.36 -8.79
C GLY A 13 -24.16 25.59 -7.60
N LEU A 14 -24.91 24.62 -7.07
CA LEU A 14 -24.34 23.60 -6.22
C LEU A 14 -23.46 22.69 -7.09
N ALA A 15 -22.16 22.96 -7.10
CA ALA A 15 -21.19 21.94 -7.49
C ALA A 15 -21.29 20.81 -6.46
N SER A 16 -21.98 19.73 -6.83
CA SER A 16 -21.88 18.46 -6.12
C SER A 16 -20.45 17.98 -6.25
N ALA A 17 -19.63 18.27 -5.24
CA ALA A 17 -18.38 17.56 -5.02
C ALA A 17 -18.76 16.10 -4.74
N ILE A 18 -18.76 15.28 -5.80
CA ILE A 18 -18.81 13.83 -5.66
C ILE A 18 -17.52 13.49 -4.91
N PRO A 19 -17.57 12.99 -3.66
CA PRO A 19 -16.37 12.47 -3.05
C PRO A 19 -15.89 11.35 -3.98
N LEU A 20 -14.72 11.53 -4.59
CA LEU A 20 -14.05 10.47 -5.32
C LEU A 20 -13.97 9.31 -4.34
N SER A 21 -14.76 8.29 -4.60
CA SER A 21 -14.84 7.10 -3.79
C SER A 21 -13.41 6.56 -3.70
N GLU A 22 -12.83 6.77 -2.52
CA GLU A 22 -11.54 6.27 -2.13
C GLU A 22 -11.56 4.79 -2.51
N PHE A 23 -10.66 4.37 -3.42
CA PHE A 23 -10.41 2.96 -3.69
C PHE A 23 -9.82 2.36 -2.41
N SER A 24 -10.68 2.18 -1.41
CA SER A 24 -10.37 1.62 -0.11
C SER A 24 -10.00 0.18 -0.39
N SER A 25 -8.70 -0.06 -0.44
CA SER A 25 -8.16 -1.39 -0.67
C SER A 25 -8.65 -2.28 0.47
N PRO A 26 -8.95 -3.56 0.20
CA PRO A 26 -9.35 -4.46 1.28
C PRO A 26 -8.29 -4.43 2.38
N VAL A 27 -8.73 -4.26 3.63
CA VAL A 27 -7.87 -4.23 4.81
C VAL A 27 -7.87 -5.62 5.43
N VAL A 28 -6.68 -6.20 5.60
CA VAL A 28 -6.46 -7.53 6.17
C VAL A 28 -5.65 -7.38 7.44
N ASP A 29 -6.17 -7.89 8.56
CA ASP A 29 -5.40 -8.03 9.80
C ASP A 29 -4.58 -9.32 9.73
N ILE A 30 -3.25 -9.18 9.65
CA ILE A 30 -2.33 -10.31 9.51
C ILE A 30 -2.07 -11.06 10.82
N ASP A 31 -2.34 -10.45 11.96
CA ASP A 31 -2.18 -11.11 13.27
C ASP A 31 -3.37 -12.02 13.57
N ALA A 32 -4.57 -11.59 13.18
CA ALA A 32 -5.78 -12.40 13.22
C ALA A 32 -5.74 -13.54 12.18
N HIS A 33 -5.02 -13.34 11.06
CA HIS A 33 -4.97 -14.29 9.95
C HIS A 33 -3.54 -14.74 9.62
N LYS A 34 -2.85 -15.34 10.61
CA LYS A 34 -1.47 -15.86 10.47
C LYS A 34 -1.28 -16.85 9.30
N LEU A 35 -2.34 -17.49 8.81
CA LEU A 35 -2.29 -18.36 7.63
C LEU A 35 -2.26 -17.57 6.31
N ILE A 36 -2.94 -16.42 6.23
CA ILE A 36 -2.94 -15.52 5.05
C ILE A 36 -1.56 -14.86 4.94
N ALA A 37 -0.95 -14.52 6.08
CA ALA A 37 0.42 -14.02 6.22
C ALA A 37 1.52 -15.00 5.78
N ARG A 38 1.18 -16.28 5.57
CA ARG A 38 2.08 -17.35 5.12
C ARG A 38 1.83 -17.78 3.67
N SER A 39 0.79 -17.24 3.04
CA SER A 39 0.41 -17.58 1.68
C SER A 39 1.28 -16.81 0.67
N GLY A 40 2.04 -17.56 -0.13
CA GLY A 40 1.98 -17.33 -1.57
C GLY A 40 3.11 -16.54 -2.22
N CYS A 41 4.36 -16.70 -1.78
CA CYS A 41 5.48 -16.25 -2.61
C CYS A 41 6.15 -17.42 -3.31
N ALA A 42 5.99 -17.50 -4.63
CA ALA A 42 6.76 -18.41 -5.47
C ALA A 42 8.23 -17.95 -5.61
N ALA A 43 9.03 -18.71 -6.35
CA ALA A 43 10.44 -18.40 -6.57
C ALA A 43 10.62 -17.01 -7.18
N ALA A 44 11.47 -16.19 -6.55
CA ALA A 44 11.74 -14.81 -6.94
C ALA A 44 12.24 -14.70 -8.39
N GLY A 45 11.74 -13.73 -9.16
CA GLY A 45 12.19 -13.48 -10.53
C GLY A 45 11.72 -14.51 -11.56
N VAL A 46 10.82 -15.40 -11.17
CA VAL A 46 10.13 -16.34 -12.06
C VAL A 46 8.67 -15.88 -12.20
N VAL A 47 8.00 -16.23 -13.29
CA VAL A 47 6.58 -15.88 -13.52
C VAL A 47 5.73 -16.34 -12.33
N ASN A 48 4.87 -15.43 -11.83
CA ASN A 48 4.10 -15.57 -10.58
C ASN A 48 4.94 -15.56 -9.28
N GLY A 49 6.23 -15.20 -9.37
CA GLY A 49 7.21 -15.12 -8.28
C GLY A 49 7.27 -13.80 -7.53
N GLN A 50 6.31 -12.90 -7.77
CA GLN A 50 6.20 -11.66 -7.02
C GLN A 50 6.03 -11.91 -5.51
N CYS A 51 6.51 -10.98 -4.69
CA CYS A 51 6.37 -11.12 -3.25
C CYS A 51 6.53 -9.80 -2.51
N GLY A 52 5.68 -9.55 -1.53
CA GLY A 52 5.89 -8.56 -0.48
C GLY A 52 6.28 -9.25 0.82
N ARG A 53 7.49 -8.99 1.33
CA ARG A 53 7.97 -9.53 2.61
C ARG A 53 8.08 -8.42 3.64
N TYR A 54 7.81 -8.73 4.89
CA TYR A 54 7.82 -7.77 5.99
C TYR A 54 8.53 -8.34 7.21
N TYR A 55 9.19 -7.44 7.95
CA TYR A 55 10.22 -7.81 8.92
C TYR A 55 10.09 -6.98 10.19
N ARG A 56 10.44 -7.60 11.33
CA ARG A 56 10.46 -6.96 12.66
C ARG A 56 11.71 -6.11 12.91
N ALA A 57 12.73 -6.24 12.07
CA ALA A 57 13.99 -5.50 12.14
C ALA A 57 14.25 -4.73 10.84
N THR A 58 15.21 -3.81 10.87
CA THR A 58 15.68 -3.11 9.66
C THR A 58 16.58 -4.04 8.83
N GLY A 59 16.75 -3.72 7.55
CA GLY A 59 17.68 -4.43 6.66
C GLY A 59 17.14 -5.69 5.98
N CYS A 60 15.86 -6.03 6.16
CA CYS A 60 15.21 -7.17 5.50
C CYS A 60 15.96 -8.51 5.64
N ASN A 61 16.52 -8.76 6.83
CA ASN A 61 17.21 -10.02 7.14
C ASN A 61 16.21 -11.17 7.28
N GLY A 62 16.51 -12.34 6.70
CA GLY A 62 15.65 -13.51 6.76
C GLY A 62 15.31 -14.00 8.18
N ASN A 63 16.22 -13.82 9.14
CA ASN A 63 16.00 -14.20 10.54
C ASN A 63 14.94 -13.33 11.25
N ASP A 64 14.61 -12.17 10.67
CA ASP A 64 13.65 -11.21 11.20
C ASP A 64 12.38 -11.13 10.34
N GLN A 65 12.24 -12.04 9.38
CA GLN A 65 11.04 -12.09 8.55
C GLN A 65 9.86 -12.54 9.40
N ILE A 66 8.84 -11.69 9.46
CA ILE A 66 7.57 -12.02 10.13
C ILE A 66 6.72 -12.87 9.18
N GLY A 67 6.63 -12.45 7.91
CA GLY A 67 5.87 -13.17 6.91
C GLY A 67 6.05 -12.62 5.51
N ALA A 68 5.21 -13.12 4.60
CA ALA A 68 5.24 -12.77 3.19
C ALA A 68 3.82 -12.86 2.61
N ILE A 69 3.52 -12.00 1.65
CA ILE A 69 2.21 -11.93 0.98
C ILE A 69 2.40 -11.87 -0.52
N ASP A 70 1.43 -12.44 -1.26
CA ASP A 70 1.27 -12.18 -2.68
C ASP A 70 0.71 -10.75 -2.86
N PRO A 71 1.42 -9.86 -3.56
CA PRO A 71 0.92 -8.52 -3.85
C PRO A 71 -0.38 -8.56 -4.66
N GLY A 72 -1.36 -7.78 -4.22
CA GLY A 72 -2.61 -7.58 -4.97
C GLY A 72 -2.35 -6.87 -6.31
N GLN A 73 -3.29 -7.00 -7.25
CA GLN A 73 -3.21 -6.28 -8.53
C GLN A 73 -3.43 -4.79 -8.30
N CYS A 74 -2.56 -3.95 -8.86
CA CYS A 74 -2.66 -2.50 -8.98
C CYS A 74 -3.10 -1.68 -7.76
N THR A 75 -4.35 -1.79 -7.34
CA THR A 75 -4.80 -1.27 -6.05
C THR A 75 -4.09 -2.00 -4.91
N GLY A 76 -3.73 -3.26 -5.04
CA GLY A 76 -3.10 -3.98 -3.93
C GLY A 76 -4.05 -4.20 -2.76
N THR A 77 -3.49 -4.71 -1.67
CA THR A 77 -4.20 -5.03 -0.43
C THR A 77 -3.49 -4.35 0.73
N CYS A 78 -4.26 -3.76 1.64
CA CYS A 78 -3.69 -3.20 2.85
C CYS A 78 -3.61 -4.28 3.94
N TYR A 79 -2.47 -4.37 4.61
CA TYR A 79 -2.23 -5.31 5.68
C TYR A 79 -1.91 -4.56 6.97
N ASN A 80 -2.69 -4.82 8.02
CA ASN A 80 -2.51 -4.26 9.35
C ASN A 80 -1.77 -5.24 10.26
N SER A 81 -0.82 -4.72 11.02
CA SER A 81 -0.14 -5.45 12.08
C SER A 81 -0.10 -4.64 13.38
N ASN A 82 -0.43 -5.34 14.46
CA ASN A 82 -0.24 -4.91 15.84
C ASN A 82 1.24 -4.95 16.24
N GLU A 83 2.07 -5.72 15.53
CA GLU A 83 3.52 -5.69 15.66
C GLU A 83 4.13 -4.60 14.76
N SER A 84 5.17 -3.91 15.26
CA SER A 84 5.83 -2.86 14.48
C SER A 84 6.67 -3.45 13.34
N ILE A 85 6.29 -3.13 12.10
CA ILE A 85 7.02 -3.52 10.90
C ILE A 85 8.14 -2.53 10.65
N LYS A 86 9.39 -2.99 10.68
CA LYS A 86 10.59 -2.14 10.55
C LYS A 86 11.19 -2.13 9.16
N SER A 87 10.91 -3.14 8.34
CA SER A 87 11.32 -3.13 6.94
C SER A 87 10.38 -3.94 6.05
N LEU A 88 10.39 -3.61 4.76
CA LEU A 88 9.64 -4.26 3.70
C LEU A 88 10.60 -4.64 2.57
N LYS A 89 10.41 -5.81 1.96
CA LYS A 89 11.12 -6.21 0.74
C LYS A 89 10.11 -6.56 -0.35
N ALA A 90 10.17 -5.84 -1.46
CA ALA A 90 9.42 -6.15 -2.66
C ALA A 90 10.30 -6.97 -3.61
N VAL A 91 9.72 -7.99 -4.22
CA VAL A 91 10.36 -8.88 -5.21
C VAL A 91 9.43 -8.99 -6.40
N GLY A 92 9.97 -8.85 -7.62
CA GLY A 92 9.19 -9.00 -8.85
C GLY A 92 9.24 -10.39 -9.44
N ASP A 93 8.36 -10.64 -10.41
CA ASP A 93 8.19 -11.93 -11.11
C ASP A 93 8.99 -12.02 -12.43
N GLY A 94 9.81 -11.02 -12.73
CA GLY A 94 10.58 -10.91 -13.97
C GLY A 94 9.81 -10.29 -15.15
N THR A 95 8.49 -10.10 -15.04
CA THR A 95 7.64 -9.53 -16.09
C THR A 95 7.02 -8.21 -15.65
N TYR A 96 6.50 -8.16 -14.42
CA TYR A 96 5.83 -7.02 -13.83
C TYR A 96 6.48 -6.60 -12.52
N GLY A 97 6.44 -5.30 -12.29
CA GLY A 97 6.97 -4.72 -11.08
C GLY A 97 6.06 -4.97 -9.87
N THR A 98 6.69 -5.12 -8.71
CA THR A 98 6.05 -5.17 -7.40
C THR A 98 6.54 -4.00 -6.56
N ASN A 99 5.62 -3.28 -5.91
CA ASN A 99 5.93 -2.20 -4.99
C ASN A 99 5.22 -2.42 -3.65
N CYS A 100 5.86 -2.02 -2.57
CA CYS A 100 5.32 -2.04 -1.22
C CYS A 100 5.55 -0.70 -0.53
N VAL A 101 4.50 -0.17 0.10
CA VAL A 101 4.53 1.05 0.91
C VAL A 101 4.30 0.70 2.37
N LEU A 102 5.09 1.30 3.25
CA LEU A 102 4.91 1.24 4.70
C LEU A 102 4.19 2.50 5.18
N TYR A 103 3.26 2.33 6.12
CA TYR A 103 2.52 3.38 6.78
C TYR A 103 2.75 3.30 8.30
N SER A 104 2.89 4.44 8.95
CA SER A 104 3.04 4.51 10.41
C SER A 104 1.75 4.13 11.14
N GLY A 105 0.59 4.45 10.57
CA GLY A 105 -0.73 4.13 11.11
C GLY A 105 -1.30 2.81 10.57
N PHE A 106 -2.57 2.57 10.88
CA PHE A 106 -3.36 1.45 10.37
C PHE A 106 -4.10 1.82 9.08
N ASN A 107 -4.61 0.82 8.37
CA ASN A 107 -5.49 0.94 7.20
C ASN A 107 -4.85 1.60 5.98
N CYS A 108 -3.53 1.72 5.93
CA CYS A 108 -2.78 2.25 4.78
C CYS A 108 -3.30 3.62 4.30
N GLN A 109 -3.70 4.47 5.25
CA GLN A 109 -4.25 5.79 4.97
C GLN A 109 -3.15 6.83 4.85
N ASP A 110 -3.26 7.69 3.85
CA ASP A 110 -2.49 8.92 3.77
C ASP A 110 -2.98 9.91 4.84
N PRO A 111 -2.10 10.78 5.38
CA PRO A 111 -0.70 11.01 5.02
C PRO A 111 0.31 10.11 5.79
N SER A 112 -0.13 8.97 6.34
CA SER A 112 0.71 8.15 7.23
C SER A 112 1.82 7.38 6.50
N GLN A 113 1.98 7.57 5.18
CA GLN A 113 3.02 6.93 4.40
C GLN A 113 4.40 7.36 4.91
N VAL A 114 5.19 6.38 5.35
CA VAL A 114 6.57 6.62 5.80
C VAL A 114 7.58 6.35 4.70
N GLY A 115 7.28 5.48 3.73
CA GLY A 115 8.12 5.26 2.56
C GLY A 115 7.81 3.95 1.83
N GLN A 116 8.61 3.63 0.80
CA GLN A 116 8.28 2.55 -0.14
C GLN A 116 9.52 1.88 -0.75
N THR A 117 9.35 0.66 -1.24
CA THR A 117 10.42 -0.10 -1.93
C THR A 117 10.71 0.45 -3.33
N GLY A 118 9.69 0.93 -4.04
CA GLY A 118 9.73 1.23 -5.48
C GLY A 118 9.29 0.02 -6.31
N ASN A 119 9.09 0.24 -7.62
CA ASN A 119 8.56 -0.76 -8.53
C ASN A 119 9.64 -1.77 -9.00
N ILE A 120 9.67 -2.96 -8.39
CA ILE A 120 10.73 -3.95 -8.62
C ILE A 120 10.26 -5.07 -9.53
N ILE A 121 10.87 -5.17 -10.71
CA ILE A 121 10.54 -6.19 -11.72
C ILE A 121 11.34 -7.49 -11.47
N THR A 122 12.57 -7.39 -10.97
CA THR A 122 13.50 -8.53 -10.89
C THR A 122 13.44 -9.28 -9.55
N GLY A 123 13.94 -10.52 -9.54
CA GLY A 123 13.98 -11.38 -8.35
C GLY A 123 14.95 -10.95 -7.23
N GLY A 124 15.94 -10.08 -7.50
CA GLY A 124 16.86 -9.59 -6.45
C GLY A 124 16.13 -8.84 -5.32
N GLY A 125 15.00 -8.22 -5.67
CA GLY A 125 14.17 -7.45 -4.76
C GLY A 125 14.82 -6.14 -4.29
N LYS A 126 14.03 -5.29 -3.64
CA LYS A 126 14.55 -4.10 -2.94
C LYS A 126 13.99 -4.01 -1.55
N CYS A 127 14.87 -3.74 -0.59
CA CYS A 127 14.53 -3.52 0.79
C CYS A 127 14.27 -2.02 1.03
N TYR A 128 13.17 -1.72 1.71
CA TYR A 128 12.90 -0.45 2.34
C TYR A 128 12.95 -0.65 3.86
N SER A 129 13.68 0.20 4.57
CA SER A 129 13.85 0.11 6.03
C SER A 129 13.48 1.43 6.70
N ASN A 130 12.76 1.34 7.81
CA ASN A 130 12.42 2.47 8.66
C ASN A 130 12.61 2.08 10.13
N GLY A 131 13.53 2.76 10.82
CA GLY A 131 13.82 2.50 12.24
C GLY A 131 12.63 2.80 13.16
N ASN A 132 11.78 3.76 12.80
CA ASN A 132 10.58 4.09 13.57
C ASN A 132 9.49 3.03 13.40
N GLY A 133 9.52 2.30 12.28
CA GLY A 133 8.55 1.26 11.94
C GLY A 133 7.20 1.77 11.49
N GLY A 134 6.29 0.84 11.25
CA GLY A 134 4.90 1.12 10.87
C GLY A 134 3.96 -0.01 11.26
N ASN A 135 2.67 0.31 11.25
CA ASN A 135 1.59 -0.60 11.68
C ASN A 135 0.75 -1.13 10.51
N SER A 136 0.94 -0.59 9.30
CA SER A 136 0.33 -1.17 8.12
C SER A 136 1.20 -1.02 6.90
N PHE A 137 0.97 -1.89 5.91
CA PHE A 137 1.66 -1.84 4.64
C PHE A 137 0.75 -2.26 3.51
N ARG A 138 1.00 -1.72 2.32
CA ARG A 138 0.26 -2.03 1.10
C ARG A 138 1.25 -2.47 0.05
N CYS A 139 1.03 -3.64 -0.53
CA CYS A 139 1.82 -4.12 -1.67
C CYS A 139 0.93 -4.33 -2.89
N TRP A 140 1.47 -3.99 -4.05
CA TRP A 140 0.79 -4.17 -5.32
C TRP A 140 1.76 -4.55 -6.44
N ARG A 141 1.21 -5.02 -7.55
CA ARG A 141 1.92 -5.38 -8.77
C ARG A 141 1.17 -5.00 -10.04
N LYS A 142 1.86 -5.05 -11.18
CA LYS A 142 1.31 -4.75 -12.52
C LYS A 142 0.73 -3.32 -12.67
N CYS A 143 1.27 -2.43 -11.84
CA CYS A 143 1.12 -0.98 -11.85
C CYS A 143 2.56 -0.41 -11.85
#